data_AF-A0AAD7J8A9-F1
#
_entry.id   AF-A0AAD7J8A9-F1
#
_cell.length_a   1.000
_cell.length_b   1.000
_cell.length_c   1.000
_cell.angle_alpha   90.00
_cell.angle_beta   90.00
_cell.angle_gamma   90.00
#
_symmetry.space_group_name_H-M   'P 1'
#
loop_
_entity.id
_entity.type
_entity.pdbx_description
1 polymer ?
#
loop_
_entity_poly.entity_id
_entity_poly.type
_entity_poly.pdbx_seq_one_letter_code
_entity_poly.pdbx_strand_id
1 'polypeptide(L)'
;MTWDDTVDSVAELLGTTSEFLVVSSMEWRWLKPQNSAWLPLRNESGYNSMINQLLSPPKNVSPAYIIIKMDEPMKPPLSISMPWLSQRSAGPSSGPGAFESTYRAVMGADDEPSDDDDRPKKKVPFDQGLEEEIQSISEKYKAGMCSVHPDIECFHSRINDLHFALDRPKKIVWAAAILKKNGTSTIFGPPLGSNHFSVKAAIKKKPPGANVAPAASFDAPPPPAPTQTAAAAPTPNPYAYLPTTPYPPMHPMGYPPFPPYPIPGFYGHSAHVLPWQDSPRRQRSWEDSSPPRQSSSKRRREERLPDPPSSPAVSGGSLDEFIARNPDLPSQTKSFLLELDFQVGDDLSVVTEAEWKAAGLALLSWNRILKKYNKYKNSLRS
;
A
#
# COMPACT_ATOMS: atom_id res chain seq x y z
N MET A 1 -16.91 25.06 13.83
CA MET A 1 -16.62 23.68 14.25
C MET A 1 -15.27 23.34 13.66
N THR A 2 -14.30 23.10 14.52
CA THR A 2 -12.95 22.70 14.15
C THR A 2 -12.90 21.20 13.87
N TRP A 3 -11.75 20.73 13.39
CA TRP A 3 -11.49 19.30 13.26
C TRP A 3 -11.57 18.60 14.62
N ASP A 4 -10.95 19.17 15.66
CA ASP A 4 -10.92 18.60 17.00
C ASP A 4 -12.33 18.52 17.60
N ASP A 5 -13.16 19.57 17.44
CA ASP A 5 -14.57 19.56 17.85
C ASP A 5 -15.34 18.38 17.22
N THR A 6 -15.01 18.05 15.97
CA THR A 6 -15.66 16.96 15.21
C THR A 6 -15.22 15.60 15.73
N VAL A 7 -13.92 15.42 16.00
CA VAL A 7 -13.39 14.18 16.57
C VAL A 7 -13.95 13.95 17.97
N ASP A 8 -14.02 15.00 18.80
CA ASP A 8 -14.61 14.92 20.14
C ASP A 8 -16.12 14.63 20.08
N SER A 9 -16.85 15.23 19.14
CA SER A 9 -18.28 14.91 18.93
C SER A 9 -18.49 13.44 18.54
N VAL A 10 -17.60 12.88 17.71
CA VAL A 10 -17.65 11.46 17.34
C VAL A 10 -17.29 10.58 18.54
N ALA A 11 -16.34 10.99 19.37
CA ALA A 11 -15.94 10.28 20.58
C ALA A 11 -17.09 10.23 21.60
N GLU A 12 -17.74 11.38 21.83
CA GLU A 12 -18.91 11.52 22.70
C GLU A 12 -20.06 10.64 22.21
N LEU A 13 -20.35 10.65 20.91
CA LEU A 13 -21.41 9.83 20.31
C LEU A 13 -21.17 8.32 20.47
N LEU A 14 -19.91 7.90 20.60
CA LEU A 14 -19.51 6.51 20.82
C LEU A 14 -19.26 6.17 22.29
N GLY A 15 -19.39 7.14 23.20
CA GLY A 15 -19.11 6.95 24.62
C GLY A 15 -17.65 6.63 24.92
N THR A 16 -16.71 7.24 24.17
CA THR A 16 -15.26 7.06 24.34
C THR A 16 -14.54 8.41 24.35
N THR A 17 -13.22 8.42 24.55
CA THR A 17 -12.39 9.63 24.39
C THR A 17 -11.75 9.65 23.00
N SER A 18 -11.40 10.84 22.52
CA SER A 18 -10.80 11.03 21.19
C SER A 18 -9.47 10.28 21.02
N GLU A 19 -8.71 10.07 22.10
CA GLU A 19 -7.48 9.27 22.13
C GLU A 19 -7.69 7.79 21.77
N PHE A 20 -8.89 7.26 22.01
CA PHE A 20 -9.23 5.87 21.71
C PHE A 20 -9.89 5.70 20.33
N LEU A 21 -10.13 6.78 19.60
CA LEU A 21 -10.62 6.68 18.24
C LEU A 21 -9.49 6.30 17.27
N VAL A 22 -9.78 5.39 16.34
CA VAL A 22 -8.84 5.04 15.27
C VAL A 22 -8.96 6.06 14.12
N VAL A 23 -8.55 7.30 14.39
CA VAL A 23 -8.67 8.42 13.44
C VAL A 23 -7.99 8.12 12.09
N SER A 24 -6.94 7.31 12.09
CA SER A 24 -6.24 6.89 10.87
C SER A 24 -7.09 6.03 9.91
N SER A 25 -8.17 5.40 10.38
CA SER A 25 -9.12 4.63 9.56
C SER A 25 -10.42 5.38 9.27
N MET A 26 -10.57 6.62 9.76
CA MET A 26 -11.74 7.45 9.45
C MET A 26 -11.81 7.77 7.96
N GLU A 27 -12.95 7.45 7.36
CA GLU A 27 -13.30 7.74 5.98
C GLU A 27 -14.76 8.20 5.92
N TRP A 28 -15.08 9.04 4.94
CA TRP A 28 -16.44 9.54 4.73
C TRP A 28 -16.87 9.37 3.28
N ARG A 29 -18.18 9.34 3.05
CA ARG A 29 -18.77 9.41 1.70
C ARG A 29 -20.17 9.99 1.73
N TRP A 30 -20.69 10.33 0.57
CA TRP A 30 -22.09 10.72 0.41
C TRP A 30 -23.04 9.54 0.57
N LEU A 31 -24.22 9.76 1.17
CA LEU A 31 -25.25 8.72 1.27
C LEU A 31 -25.81 8.33 -0.12
N LYS A 32 -25.95 9.32 -1.01
CA LYS A 32 -26.38 9.12 -2.41
C LYS A 32 -25.46 9.89 -3.36
N PRO A 33 -24.93 9.24 -4.42
CA PRO A 33 -25.20 7.85 -4.83
C PRO A 33 -24.53 6.82 -3.92
N GLN A 34 -25.14 5.64 -3.75
CA GLN A 34 -24.65 4.57 -2.87
C GLN A 34 -23.24 4.06 -3.25
N ASN A 35 -22.82 4.30 -4.48
CA ASN A 35 -21.52 3.92 -5.04
C ASN A 35 -20.48 5.05 -4.98
N SER A 36 -20.70 6.11 -4.21
CA SER A 36 -19.67 7.14 -4.03
C SER A 36 -18.43 6.54 -3.36
N ALA A 37 -17.25 6.97 -3.84
CA ALA A 37 -15.98 6.56 -3.26
C ALA A 37 -15.87 7.01 -1.78
N TRP A 38 -15.19 6.20 -0.98
CA TRP A 38 -14.79 6.59 0.37
C TRP A 38 -13.59 7.54 0.28
N LEU A 39 -13.70 8.67 0.95
CA LEU A 39 -12.67 9.70 1.01
C LEU A 39 -12.09 9.71 2.43
N PRO A 40 -10.77 9.88 2.60
CA PRO A 40 -10.14 9.88 3.92
C PRO A 40 -10.59 11.10 4.74
N LEU A 41 -10.85 10.87 6.04
CA LEU A 41 -11.18 11.90 7.04
C LEU A 41 -10.22 11.76 8.23
N ARG A 42 -8.92 11.80 7.97
CA ARG A 42 -7.88 11.43 8.96
C ARG A 42 -7.23 12.62 9.65
N ASN A 43 -7.49 13.82 9.16
CA ASN A 43 -6.86 15.06 9.61
C ASN A 43 -7.72 16.27 9.21
N GLU A 44 -7.33 17.43 9.70
CA GLU A 44 -7.98 18.71 9.44
C GLU A 44 -8.12 19.03 7.94
N SER A 45 -7.13 18.66 7.11
CA SER A 45 -7.21 18.85 5.65
C SER A 45 -8.35 18.01 5.03
N GLY A 46 -8.51 16.75 5.45
CA GLY A 46 -9.62 15.90 5.05
C GLY A 46 -10.97 16.45 5.49
N TYR A 47 -11.04 17.00 6.69
CA TYR A 47 -12.23 17.67 7.22
C TYR A 47 -12.60 18.93 6.42
N ASN A 48 -11.64 19.81 6.17
CA ASN A 48 -11.86 21.01 5.37
C ASN A 48 -12.30 20.65 3.94
N SER A 49 -11.72 19.60 3.35
CA SER A 49 -12.17 19.06 2.05
C SER A 49 -13.62 18.57 2.08
N MET A 50 -14.00 17.85 3.15
CA MET A 50 -15.39 17.42 3.37
C MET A 50 -16.35 18.61 3.49
N ILE A 51 -16.02 19.59 4.32
CA ILE A 51 -16.84 20.80 4.52
C ILE A 51 -16.98 21.59 3.20
N ASN A 52 -15.90 21.78 2.45
CA ASN A 52 -15.96 22.45 1.15
C ASN A 52 -16.89 21.71 0.15
N GLN A 53 -16.85 20.38 0.15
CA GLN A 53 -17.77 19.58 -0.66
C GLN A 53 -19.22 19.64 -0.16
N LEU A 54 -19.44 19.79 1.14
CA LEU A 54 -20.77 19.99 1.73
C LEU A 54 -21.35 21.37 1.40
N LEU A 55 -20.52 22.40 1.36
CA LEU A 55 -20.92 23.76 0.97
C LEU A 55 -21.19 23.87 -0.53
N SER A 56 -20.50 23.08 -1.35
CA SER A 56 -20.63 23.06 -2.82
C SER A 56 -20.85 21.62 -3.34
N PRO A 57 -22.00 21.01 -3.05
CA PRO A 57 -22.26 19.60 -3.37
C PRO A 57 -22.27 19.39 -4.89
N PRO A 58 -21.69 18.28 -5.39
CA PRO A 58 -21.76 17.94 -6.81
C PRO A 58 -23.21 17.78 -7.26
N LYS A 59 -23.52 18.19 -8.51
CA LYS A 59 -24.90 18.18 -9.06
C LYS A 59 -25.63 16.83 -8.97
N ASN A 60 -24.90 15.73 -8.86
CA ASN A 60 -25.43 14.35 -8.86
C ASN A 60 -25.51 13.72 -7.46
N VAL A 61 -25.35 14.51 -6.41
CA VAL A 61 -25.24 14.05 -5.03
C VAL A 61 -26.33 14.67 -4.19
N SER A 62 -26.93 13.88 -3.29
CA SER A 62 -27.91 14.40 -2.35
C SER A 62 -27.15 15.20 -1.26
N PRO A 63 -27.38 16.51 -1.14
CA PRO A 63 -26.61 17.36 -0.22
C PRO A 63 -26.89 17.06 1.27
N ALA A 64 -27.91 16.26 1.56
CA ALA A 64 -28.48 16.16 2.89
C ALA A 64 -27.72 15.24 3.87
N TYR A 65 -26.97 14.24 3.40
CA TYR A 65 -26.42 13.23 4.30
C TYR A 65 -25.07 12.67 3.84
N ILE A 66 -24.15 12.55 4.79
CA ILE A 66 -22.88 11.83 4.68
C ILE A 66 -22.88 10.63 5.61
N ILE A 67 -22.03 9.65 5.28
CA ILE A 67 -21.71 8.53 6.15
C ILE A 67 -20.24 8.65 6.51
N ILE A 68 -19.94 8.64 7.80
CA ILE A 68 -18.58 8.49 8.33
C ILE A 68 -18.44 7.05 8.81
N LYS A 69 -17.35 6.38 8.43
CA LYS A 69 -16.96 5.06 8.94
C LYS A 69 -15.57 5.15 9.54
N MET A 70 -15.28 4.28 10.49
CA MET A 70 -13.94 4.00 11.00
C MET A 70 -13.89 2.60 11.58
N ASP A 71 -12.70 2.12 11.88
CA ASP A 71 -12.51 0.88 12.64
C ASP A 71 -13.02 1.05 14.08
N GLU A 72 -13.26 -0.07 14.76
CA GLU A 72 -13.74 -0.09 16.15
C GLU A 72 -12.79 0.71 17.06
N PRO A 73 -13.31 1.61 17.93
CA PRO A 73 -12.49 2.33 18.90
C PRO A 73 -11.65 1.37 19.75
N MET A 74 -10.44 1.78 20.08
CA MET A 74 -9.60 1.03 21.00
C MET A 74 -10.30 1.01 22.37
N LYS A 75 -10.37 -0.17 22.98
CA LYS A 75 -10.89 -0.26 24.35
C LYS A 75 -9.91 0.49 25.25
N PRO A 76 -10.37 1.41 26.12
CA PRO A 76 -9.49 1.99 27.12
C PRO A 76 -8.82 0.82 27.84
N PRO A 77 -7.50 0.89 28.11
CA PRO A 77 -6.86 -0.13 28.92
C PRO A 77 -7.69 -0.19 30.19
N LEU A 78 -8.35 -1.33 30.42
CA LEU A 78 -9.10 -1.55 31.64
C LEU A 78 -8.13 -1.15 32.73
N SER A 79 -8.48 -0.14 33.52
CA SER A 79 -7.67 0.24 34.66
C SER A 79 -7.69 -1.00 35.54
N ILE A 80 -6.69 -1.86 35.37
CA ILE A 80 -6.43 -2.97 36.25
C ILE A 80 -6.02 -2.25 37.52
N SER A 81 -7.01 -1.86 38.32
CA SER A 81 -6.80 -1.41 39.68
C SER A 81 -6.18 -2.64 40.33
N MET A 82 -4.86 -2.71 40.35
CA MET A 82 -4.16 -3.80 40.99
C MET A 82 -4.58 -3.77 42.45
N PRO A 83 -5.39 -4.74 42.92
CA PRO A 83 -5.98 -4.64 44.25
C PRO A 83 -4.90 -4.69 45.34
N TRP A 84 -3.69 -5.15 45.01
CA TRP A 84 -2.56 -5.22 45.94
C TRP A 84 -1.88 -3.88 46.23
N LEU A 85 -2.05 -2.82 45.41
CA LEU A 85 -1.44 -1.52 45.70
C LEU A 85 -2.20 -0.69 46.75
N SER A 86 -3.43 -1.08 47.11
CA SER A 86 -4.26 -0.29 48.04
C SER A 86 -4.04 -0.61 49.53
N GLN A 87 -3.08 -1.48 49.89
CA GLN A 87 -2.98 -2.01 51.26
C GLN A 87 -1.78 -1.53 52.09
N ARG A 88 -1.03 -0.50 51.67
CA ARG A 88 0.22 -0.09 52.35
C ARG A 88 0.27 1.29 53.02
N SER A 89 -0.88 1.92 53.32
CA SER A 89 -0.90 3.25 53.94
C SER A 89 -1.74 3.34 55.21
N ALA A 90 -1.47 2.47 56.18
CA ALA A 90 -1.92 2.68 57.57
C ALA A 90 -1.02 1.89 58.54
N GLY A 91 0.19 2.41 58.80
CA GLY A 91 1.08 1.91 59.83
C GLY A 91 1.78 3.09 60.50
N PRO A 92 1.60 3.30 61.83
CA PRO A 92 2.05 4.50 62.50
C PRO A 92 3.56 4.47 62.76
N SER A 93 4.15 5.65 62.59
CA SER A 93 5.38 6.15 63.22
C SER A 93 5.70 5.45 64.55
N SER A 94 6.89 4.86 64.66
CA SER A 94 7.77 4.89 65.85
C SER A 94 9.09 4.14 65.59
N GLY A 95 10.22 4.84 65.77
CA GLY A 95 11.47 4.24 66.23
C GLY A 95 12.70 4.36 65.33
N PRO A 96 13.73 5.12 65.73
CA PRO A 96 15.08 5.02 65.20
C PRO A 96 15.89 3.99 65.99
N GLY A 97 16.58 3.07 65.32
CA GLY A 97 17.37 2.05 66.01
C GLY A 97 18.35 1.36 65.07
N ALA A 98 19.63 1.68 65.25
CA ALA A 98 20.77 1.02 64.66
C ALA A 98 20.78 -0.48 64.99
N PHE A 99 21.06 -1.33 64.00
CA PHE A 99 21.72 -2.61 64.24
C PHE A 99 22.57 -2.96 63.01
N GLU A 100 23.86 -2.73 63.21
CA GLU A 100 24.98 -3.36 62.52
C GLU A 100 24.87 -4.90 62.63
N SER A 101 25.49 -5.64 61.70
CA SER A 101 26.04 -7.01 61.89
C SER A 101 25.61 -8.08 60.87
N THR A 102 26.57 -8.38 59.99
CA THR A 102 27.11 -9.74 59.76
C THR A 102 26.31 -10.74 58.93
N TYR A 103 26.65 -10.79 57.64
CA TYR A 103 26.84 -12.03 56.87
C TYR A 103 27.85 -11.72 55.74
N ARG A 104 29.15 -11.91 56.00
CA ARG A 104 29.93 -13.15 55.87
C ARG A 104 30.25 -13.49 54.42
N ALA A 105 31.48 -13.13 54.08
CA ALA A 105 32.26 -13.56 52.93
C ALA A 105 32.12 -15.06 52.65
N VAL A 106 31.73 -15.37 51.41
CA VAL A 106 32.23 -16.55 50.69
C VAL A 106 32.90 -15.99 49.44
N MET A 107 34.21 -15.80 49.58
CA MET A 107 35.14 -15.70 48.47
C MET A 107 35.13 -17.06 47.76
N GLY A 108 34.66 -17.06 46.51
CA GLY A 108 34.58 -18.26 45.68
C GLY A 108 34.77 -17.88 44.22
N ALA A 109 36.04 -17.81 43.83
CA ALA A 109 36.60 -18.07 42.51
C ALA A 109 35.86 -17.48 41.29
N ASP A 110 36.31 -16.29 40.89
CA ASP A 110 36.98 -16.06 39.59
C ASP A 110 36.67 -17.08 38.48
N ASP A 111 35.53 -16.90 37.83
CA ASP A 111 35.38 -17.18 36.40
C ASP A 111 34.25 -16.26 35.91
N GLU A 112 34.57 -14.97 35.74
CA GLU A 112 33.75 -14.04 34.97
C GLU A 112 33.81 -14.45 33.50
N PRO A 113 32.73 -14.98 32.89
CA PRO A 113 32.66 -15.05 31.45
C PRO A 113 32.57 -13.63 30.92
N SER A 114 33.70 -13.13 30.43
CA SER A 114 33.85 -11.90 29.65
C SER A 114 32.65 -11.70 28.72
N ASP A 115 31.81 -10.72 29.05
CA ASP A 115 30.57 -10.30 28.35
C ASP A 115 30.89 -9.55 27.04
N ASP A 116 31.91 -10.04 26.30
CA ASP A 116 32.42 -9.50 25.04
C ASP A 116 31.97 -10.35 23.82
N ASP A 117 30.86 -11.08 23.97
CA ASP A 117 30.21 -11.77 22.84
C ASP A 117 29.17 -10.86 22.18
N ASP A 118 29.60 -9.67 21.78
CA ASP A 118 28.97 -8.84 20.75
C ASP A 118 29.20 -9.47 19.35
N ARG A 119 29.07 -10.80 19.28
CA ARG A 119 29.09 -11.52 18.01
C ARG A 119 27.82 -11.12 17.27
N PRO A 120 27.94 -10.67 16.01
CA PRO A 120 26.78 -10.32 15.21
C PRO A 120 25.85 -11.52 15.19
N LYS A 121 24.70 -11.40 15.87
CA LYS A 121 23.64 -12.41 15.91
C LYS A 121 23.43 -12.87 14.48
N LYS A 122 23.86 -14.10 14.17
CA LYS A 122 23.73 -14.69 12.85
C LYS A 122 22.26 -14.53 12.49
N LYS A 123 21.99 -13.70 11.49
CA LYS A 123 20.62 -13.44 11.04
C LYS A 123 20.01 -14.80 10.76
N VAL A 124 19.02 -15.18 11.57
CA VAL A 124 18.28 -16.41 11.36
C VAL A 124 17.84 -16.40 9.90
N PRO A 125 18.13 -17.46 9.13
CA PRO A 125 17.77 -17.49 7.72
C PRO A 125 16.31 -17.12 7.57
N PHE A 126 16.01 -16.15 6.71
CA PHE A 126 14.66 -15.65 6.49
C PHE A 126 13.67 -16.80 6.19
N ASP A 127 14.17 -17.87 5.57
CA ASP A 127 13.40 -19.05 5.20
C ASP A 127 12.95 -19.90 6.40
N GLN A 128 13.63 -19.83 7.55
CA GLN A 128 13.29 -20.66 8.71
C GLN A 128 11.95 -20.25 9.35
N GLY A 129 11.71 -18.95 9.53
CA GLY A 129 10.42 -18.47 10.04
C GLY A 129 9.31 -18.49 8.99
N LEU A 130 9.66 -18.58 7.71
CA LEU A 130 8.69 -18.53 6.61
C LEU A 130 7.83 -19.79 6.56
N GLU A 131 8.43 -20.97 6.73
CA GLU A 131 7.71 -22.24 6.66
C GLU A 131 6.78 -22.43 7.88
N GLU A 132 7.17 -21.94 9.06
CA GLU A 132 6.32 -21.93 10.26
C GLU A 132 5.03 -21.13 10.03
N GLU A 133 5.14 -19.95 9.43
CA GLU A 133 3.98 -19.12 9.09
C GLU A 133 3.12 -19.73 7.95
N ILE A 134 3.73 -20.37 6.95
CA ILE A 134 3.01 -21.11 5.90
C ILE A 134 2.20 -22.27 6.52
N GLN A 135 2.80 -22.99 7.46
CA GLN A 135 2.14 -24.07 8.18
C GLN A 135 0.98 -23.53 9.02
N SER A 136 1.18 -22.45 9.75
CA SER A 136 0.15 -21.77 10.55
C SER A 136 -1.05 -21.32 9.70
N ILE A 137 -0.79 -20.74 8.51
CA ILE A 137 -1.83 -20.39 7.54
C ILE A 137 -2.58 -21.65 7.05
N SER A 138 -1.86 -22.73 6.73
CA SER A 138 -2.46 -23.98 6.24
C SER A 138 -3.33 -24.66 7.29
N GLU A 139 -2.90 -24.65 8.55
CA GLU A 139 -3.68 -25.21 9.66
C GLU A 139 -4.94 -24.39 9.96
N LYS A 140 -4.86 -23.07 9.81
CA LYS A 140 -6.00 -22.18 10.04
C LYS A 140 -7.08 -22.31 8.96
N TYR A 141 -6.68 -22.53 7.71
CA TYR A 141 -7.58 -22.51 6.55
C TYR A 141 -7.63 -23.85 5.81
N LYS A 142 -7.80 -24.95 6.55
CA LYS A 142 -7.96 -26.29 5.98
C LYS A 142 -9.14 -26.38 5.01
N ALA A 143 -9.04 -27.27 4.03
CA ALA A 143 -10.17 -27.63 3.17
C ALA A 143 -11.38 -28.04 4.03
N GLY A 144 -12.58 -27.63 3.62
CA GLY A 144 -13.84 -27.86 4.34
C GLY A 144 -14.26 -26.72 5.26
N MET A 145 -13.35 -25.80 5.63
CA MET A 145 -13.69 -24.66 6.50
C MET A 145 -14.58 -23.61 5.81
N CYS A 146 -14.48 -23.50 4.49
CA CYS A 146 -15.28 -22.58 3.70
C CYS A 146 -16.55 -23.28 3.22
N SER A 147 -17.72 -22.78 3.63
CA SER A 147 -19.02 -23.34 3.23
C SER A 147 -19.27 -23.29 1.72
N VAL A 148 -18.65 -22.35 1.01
CA VAL A 148 -18.78 -22.18 -0.44
C VAL A 148 -17.80 -23.07 -1.21
N HIS A 149 -16.65 -23.38 -0.62
CA HIS A 149 -15.55 -24.09 -1.26
C HIS A 149 -15.03 -25.19 -0.32
N PRO A 150 -15.78 -26.28 -0.11
CA PRO A 150 -15.40 -27.32 0.83
C PRO A 150 -14.18 -28.11 0.37
N ASP A 151 -13.93 -28.19 -0.93
CA ASP A 151 -12.87 -29.06 -1.48
C ASP A 151 -11.48 -28.39 -1.50
N ILE A 152 -11.38 -27.09 -1.22
CA ILE A 152 -10.13 -26.33 -1.32
C ILE A 152 -9.88 -25.50 -0.06
N GLU A 153 -8.60 -25.28 0.24
CA GLU A 153 -8.19 -24.31 1.24
C GLU A 153 -8.54 -22.90 0.75
N CYS A 154 -9.42 -22.23 1.47
CA CYS A 154 -10.02 -20.98 1.02
C CYS A 154 -10.04 -19.95 2.16
N PHE A 155 -9.50 -18.76 1.88
CA PHE A 155 -9.67 -17.59 2.73
C PHE A 155 -10.92 -16.81 2.30
N HIS A 156 -11.80 -16.46 3.25
CA HIS A 156 -13.00 -15.64 3.01
C HIS A 156 -12.85 -14.25 3.63
N SER A 157 -12.73 -13.24 2.78
CA SER A 157 -12.74 -11.84 3.18
C SER A 157 -14.18 -11.38 3.39
N ARG A 158 -14.63 -11.36 4.65
CA ARG A 158 -16.01 -10.96 5.02
C ARG A 158 -16.38 -9.55 4.56
N ILE A 159 -15.43 -8.63 4.54
CA ILE A 159 -15.65 -7.22 4.20
C ILE A 159 -16.10 -7.07 2.74
N ASN A 160 -15.50 -7.84 1.83
CA ASN A 160 -15.73 -7.72 0.39
C ASN A 160 -16.55 -8.89 -0.19
N ASP A 161 -16.93 -9.86 0.66
CA ASP A 161 -17.47 -11.18 0.27
C ASP A 161 -16.63 -11.89 -0.82
N LEU A 162 -15.31 -11.75 -0.75
CA LEU A 162 -14.38 -12.37 -1.70
C LEU A 162 -13.75 -13.61 -1.11
N HIS A 163 -13.69 -14.67 -1.92
CA HIS A 163 -13.03 -15.92 -1.58
C HIS A 163 -11.71 -16.03 -2.36
N PHE A 164 -10.67 -16.54 -1.72
CA PHE A 164 -9.36 -16.74 -2.33
C PHE A 164 -8.88 -18.16 -2.08
N ALA A 165 -8.62 -18.92 -3.15
CA ALA A 165 -7.93 -20.20 -3.05
C ALA A 165 -6.51 -19.97 -2.52
N LEU A 166 -6.11 -20.73 -1.49
CA LEU A 166 -4.81 -20.61 -0.84
C LEU A 166 -3.81 -21.60 -1.40
N ASP A 167 -3.31 -21.32 -2.60
CA ASP A 167 -2.21 -22.07 -3.20
C ASP A 167 -0.88 -21.77 -2.48
N ARG A 168 0.10 -22.69 -2.55
CA ARG A 168 1.41 -22.51 -1.91
C ARG A 168 2.08 -21.16 -2.20
N PRO A 169 2.09 -20.63 -3.45
CA PRO A 169 2.66 -19.30 -3.72
C PRO A 169 1.97 -18.16 -2.96
N LYS A 170 0.64 -18.24 -2.77
CA LYS A 170 -0.11 -17.22 -2.03
C LYS A 170 0.17 -17.30 -0.53
N LYS A 171 0.31 -18.52 0.01
CA LYS A 171 0.73 -18.73 1.40
C LYS A 171 2.13 -18.16 1.65
N ILE A 172 3.09 -18.38 0.75
CA ILE A 172 4.45 -17.81 0.85
C ILE A 172 4.40 -16.28 0.89
N VAL A 173 3.64 -15.64 -0.02
CA VAL A 173 3.51 -14.18 -0.06
C VAL A 173 2.85 -13.63 1.22
N TRP A 174 1.85 -14.34 1.74
CA TRP A 174 1.17 -13.97 2.98
C TRP A 174 2.10 -14.12 4.18
N ALA A 175 2.75 -15.27 4.35
CA ALA A 175 3.73 -15.52 5.41
C ALA A 175 4.87 -14.48 5.39
N ALA A 176 5.41 -14.17 4.22
CA ALA A 176 6.44 -13.14 4.07
C ALA A 176 5.95 -11.74 4.48
N ALA A 177 4.66 -11.43 4.27
CA ALA A 177 4.07 -10.16 4.68
C ALA A 177 3.88 -10.08 6.21
N ILE A 178 3.55 -11.19 6.87
CA ILE A 178 3.49 -11.31 8.33
C ILE A 178 4.88 -11.09 8.93
N LEU A 179 5.90 -11.80 8.42
CA LEU A 179 7.29 -11.69 8.93
C LEU A 179 7.89 -10.30 8.78
N LYS A 180 7.53 -9.57 7.73
CA LYS A 180 8.00 -8.19 7.52
C LYS A 180 7.46 -7.20 8.56
N LYS A 181 6.46 -7.59 9.37
CA LYS A 181 5.82 -6.73 10.37
C LYS A 181 5.36 -5.38 9.81
N ASN A 182 4.92 -5.34 8.56
CA ASN A 182 4.41 -4.12 7.91
C ASN A 182 3.01 -3.69 8.43
N GLY A 183 2.62 -4.12 9.64
CA GLY A 183 1.42 -3.73 10.39
C GLY A 183 0.07 -4.14 9.80
N THR A 184 -0.01 -4.48 8.52
CA THR A 184 -1.28 -4.68 7.80
C THR A 184 -1.66 -6.15 7.61
N SER A 185 -0.68 -7.05 7.65
CA SER A 185 -0.90 -8.47 7.39
C SER A 185 -0.83 -9.27 8.70
N THR A 186 -1.87 -10.03 8.98
CA THR A 186 -1.96 -10.95 10.12
C THR A 186 -2.38 -12.32 9.62
N ILE A 187 -2.35 -13.34 10.46
CA ILE A 187 -2.91 -14.67 10.11
C ILE A 187 -4.40 -14.60 9.73
N PHE A 188 -5.11 -13.54 10.14
CA PHE A 188 -6.53 -13.32 9.85
C PHE A 188 -6.78 -12.47 8.61
N GLY A 189 -5.74 -11.80 8.08
CA GLY A 189 -5.87 -10.86 6.98
C GLY A 189 -4.64 -10.89 6.07
N PRO A 190 -4.75 -11.37 4.82
CA PRO A 190 -3.67 -11.28 3.86
C PRO A 190 -3.39 -9.82 3.47
N PRO A 191 -2.24 -9.52 2.87
CA PRO A 191 -1.94 -8.20 2.32
C PRO A 191 -2.89 -7.86 1.16
N LEU A 192 -4.03 -7.25 1.51
CA LEU A 192 -5.02 -6.75 0.57
C LEU A 192 -4.38 -5.66 -0.30
N GLY A 193 -4.55 -5.78 -1.62
CA GLY A 193 -3.89 -4.90 -2.60
C GLY A 193 -2.66 -5.51 -3.27
N SER A 194 -2.13 -6.64 -2.76
CA SER A 194 -1.16 -7.42 -3.53
C SER A 194 -1.85 -8.09 -4.74
N ASN A 195 -1.08 -8.35 -5.80
CA ASN A 195 -1.59 -9.01 -7.01
C ASN A 195 -2.24 -10.38 -6.71
N HIS A 196 -1.72 -11.07 -5.69
CA HIS A 196 -2.20 -12.39 -5.24
C HIS A 196 -3.54 -12.35 -4.50
N PHE A 197 -3.85 -11.23 -3.85
CA PHE A 197 -5.09 -11.00 -3.10
C PHE A 197 -5.88 -9.83 -3.70
N SER A 198 -5.98 -9.82 -5.04
CA SER A 198 -6.76 -8.85 -5.81
C SER A 198 -8.12 -9.41 -6.20
N VAL A 199 -9.09 -8.54 -6.47
CA VAL A 199 -10.46 -8.93 -6.90
C VAL A 199 -10.43 -9.88 -8.11
N LYS A 200 -9.44 -9.74 -9.00
CA LYS A 200 -9.28 -10.61 -10.18
C LYS A 200 -8.79 -12.02 -9.84
N ALA A 201 -8.07 -12.18 -8.73
CA ALA A 201 -7.58 -13.46 -8.24
C ALA A 201 -8.58 -14.17 -7.31
N ALA A 202 -9.70 -13.53 -6.99
CA ALA A 202 -10.76 -14.11 -6.19
C ALA A 202 -11.47 -15.23 -6.98
N ILE A 203 -11.73 -16.35 -6.31
CA ILE A 203 -12.51 -17.45 -6.87
C ILE A 203 -14.00 -17.07 -6.86
N LYS A 204 -14.66 -17.27 -7.99
CA LYS A 204 -16.10 -17.06 -8.12
C LYS A 204 -16.82 -18.25 -7.47
N LYS A 205 -17.92 -17.97 -6.74
CA LYS A 205 -18.79 -19.02 -6.19
C LYS A 205 -19.15 -19.98 -7.32
N LYS A 206 -18.77 -21.25 -7.22
CA LYS A 206 -19.18 -22.26 -8.19
C LYS A 206 -20.71 -22.34 -8.12
N PRO A 207 -21.45 -22.22 -9.25
CA PRO A 207 -22.89 -22.30 -9.21
C PRO A 207 -23.30 -23.67 -8.64
N PRO A 208 -24.25 -23.72 -7.69
CA PRO A 208 -24.59 -24.91 -6.89
C PRO A 208 -25.22 -26.09 -7.66
N GLY A 209 -25.01 -26.20 -8.98
CA GLY A 209 -25.56 -27.26 -9.83
C GLY A 209 -24.55 -27.98 -10.72
N ALA A 210 -23.28 -27.57 -10.74
CA ALA A 210 -22.24 -28.27 -11.51
C ALA A 210 -21.58 -29.39 -10.67
N ASN A 211 -22.40 -30.25 -10.07
CA ASN A 211 -21.97 -31.57 -9.66
C ASN A 211 -21.84 -32.37 -10.96
N VAL A 212 -20.68 -32.24 -11.61
CA VAL A 212 -20.26 -33.21 -12.62
C VAL A 212 -20.19 -34.52 -11.84
N ALA A 213 -21.18 -35.39 -12.06
CA ALA A 213 -21.18 -36.72 -11.51
C ALA A 213 -19.78 -37.31 -11.74
N PRO A 214 -19.13 -37.91 -10.72
CA PRO A 214 -17.85 -38.56 -10.93
C PRO A 214 -18.06 -39.50 -12.11
N ALA A 215 -17.40 -39.21 -13.23
CA ALA A 215 -17.45 -40.05 -14.41
C ALA A 215 -17.03 -41.42 -13.90
N ALA A 216 -17.98 -42.35 -13.84
CA ALA A 216 -17.69 -43.73 -13.52
C ALA A 216 -16.55 -44.13 -14.45
N SER A 217 -15.40 -44.46 -13.86
CA SER A 217 -14.26 -45.01 -14.56
C SER A 217 -14.74 -46.28 -15.25
N PHE A 218 -15.18 -46.16 -16.50
CA PHE A 218 -15.22 -47.30 -17.39
C PHE A 218 -13.76 -47.68 -17.59
N ASP A 219 -13.41 -48.87 -17.10
CA ASP A 219 -12.19 -49.58 -17.48
C ASP A 219 -12.15 -49.68 -19.01
N ALA A 220 -11.53 -48.69 -19.64
CA ALA A 220 -11.10 -48.80 -21.02
C ALA A 220 -9.91 -49.76 -21.04
N PRO A 221 -9.95 -50.85 -21.83
CA PRO A 221 -8.83 -51.77 -21.94
C PRO A 221 -7.57 -51.03 -22.40
N PRO A 222 -6.38 -51.45 -21.94
CA PRO A 222 -5.14 -50.76 -22.22
C PRO A 222 -4.90 -50.68 -23.74
N PRO A 223 -4.50 -49.51 -24.27
CA PRO A 223 -4.14 -49.39 -25.67
C PRO A 223 -2.92 -50.29 -25.99
N PRO A 224 -2.85 -50.87 -27.20
CA PRO A 224 -1.73 -51.71 -27.60
C PRO A 224 -0.42 -50.91 -27.54
N ALA A 225 0.62 -51.57 -27.02
CA ALA A 225 1.95 -51.00 -26.84
C ALA A 225 2.48 -50.41 -28.16
N PRO A 226 3.04 -49.18 -28.15
CA PRO A 226 3.69 -48.62 -29.32
C PRO A 226 4.94 -49.45 -29.64
N THR A 227 4.96 -49.99 -30.87
CA THR A 227 6.10 -50.67 -31.45
C THR A 227 7.29 -49.72 -31.47
N GLN A 228 8.38 -50.08 -30.78
CA GLN A 228 9.62 -49.33 -30.79
C GLN A 228 10.17 -49.30 -32.22
N THR A 229 10.15 -48.11 -32.83
CA THR A 229 10.84 -47.88 -34.11
C THR A 229 12.31 -47.60 -33.78
N ALA A 230 13.19 -48.33 -34.46
CA ALA A 230 14.63 -48.33 -34.24
C ALA A 230 15.25 -46.92 -34.31
N ALA A 231 16.19 -46.67 -33.41
CA ALA A 231 16.99 -45.47 -33.35
C ALA A 231 17.79 -45.26 -34.65
N ALA A 232 17.52 -44.16 -35.35
CA ALA A 232 18.38 -43.65 -36.41
C ALA A 232 19.55 -42.85 -35.80
N ALA A 233 20.74 -43.10 -36.34
CA ALA A 233 22.02 -42.55 -35.90
C ALA A 233 22.10 -41.02 -35.99
N PRO A 234 22.96 -40.37 -35.16
CA PRO A 234 23.16 -38.93 -35.19
C PRO A 234 23.92 -38.49 -36.44
N THR A 235 23.32 -37.60 -37.23
CA THR A 235 24.01 -36.86 -38.29
C THR A 235 24.80 -35.69 -37.68
N PRO A 236 26.09 -35.51 -38.05
CA PRO A 236 26.86 -34.35 -37.63
C PRO A 236 26.38 -33.12 -38.39
N ASN A 237 26.21 -32.00 -37.68
CA ASN A 237 25.77 -30.73 -38.24
C ASN A 237 27.01 -29.83 -38.49
N PRO A 238 27.47 -29.64 -39.74
CA PRO A 238 28.57 -28.75 -40.04
C PRO A 238 28.01 -27.43 -40.58
N TYR A 239 28.20 -26.34 -39.84
CA TYR A 239 28.14 -24.96 -40.34
C TYR A 239 26.90 -24.55 -41.16
N ALA A 240 25.98 -23.82 -40.54
CA ALA A 240 25.12 -22.88 -41.26
C ALA A 240 25.22 -21.49 -40.62
N TYR A 241 25.86 -20.61 -41.38
CA TYR A 241 26.14 -19.21 -41.12
C TYR A 241 24.89 -18.38 -40.79
N LEU A 242 25.06 -17.42 -39.88
CA LEU A 242 24.12 -16.31 -39.67
C LEU A 242 24.16 -15.36 -40.89
N PRO A 243 23.03 -15.03 -41.52
CA PRO A 243 22.99 -13.98 -42.52
C PRO A 243 22.95 -12.61 -41.84
N THR A 244 23.96 -11.80 -42.15
CA THR A 244 24.06 -10.37 -41.91
C THR A 244 22.86 -9.65 -42.55
N THR A 245 22.01 -9.04 -41.75
CA THR A 245 20.90 -8.19 -42.23
C THR A 245 21.44 -6.81 -42.63
N PRO A 246 21.15 -6.31 -43.84
CA PRO A 246 21.52 -4.96 -44.24
C PRO A 246 20.55 -3.92 -43.65
N TYR A 247 21.12 -2.80 -43.20
CA TYR A 247 20.43 -1.60 -42.76
C TYR A 247 19.43 -1.08 -43.81
N PRO A 248 18.23 -0.62 -43.42
CA PRO A 248 17.37 0.14 -44.31
C PRO A 248 17.86 1.61 -44.45
N PRO A 249 17.66 2.23 -45.62
CA PRO A 249 18.13 3.57 -45.93
C PRO A 249 17.32 4.66 -45.21
N MET A 250 18.05 5.68 -44.79
CA MET A 250 17.53 6.97 -44.31
C MET A 250 16.66 7.63 -45.39
N HIS A 251 15.35 7.69 -45.16
CA HIS A 251 14.47 8.58 -45.92
C HIS A 251 14.41 9.97 -45.27
N PRO A 252 14.42 11.06 -46.07
CA PRO A 252 14.32 12.42 -45.56
C PRO A 252 12.90 12.70 -45.06
N MET A 253 12.81 13.14 -43.80
CA MET A 253 11.59 13.63 -43.16
C MET A 253 11.09 14.90 -43.87
N GLY A 254 10.16 14.72 -44.80
CA GLY A 254 9.27 15.78 -45.28
C GLY A 254 8.26 16.14 -44.19
N TYR A 255 8.31 17.38 -43.72
CA TYR A 255 7.34 17.94 -42.78
C TYR A 255 5.93 17.99 -43.40
N PRO A 256 4.88 17.49 -42.73
CA PRO A 256 3.51 17.77 -43.14
C PRO A 256 3.10 19.20 -42.77
N PRO A 257 2.34 19.91 -43.63
CA PRO A 257 1.85 21.25 -43.35
C PRO A 257 0.78 21.23 -42.25
N PHE A 258 0.95 22.09 -41.26
CA PHE A 258 -0.04 22.36 -40.21
C PHE A 258 -1.34 22.91 -40.83
N PRO A 259 -2.53 22.39 -40.46
CA PRO A 259 -3.79 23.08 -40.73
C PRO A 259 -3.98 24.27 -39.75
N PRO A 260 -4.54 25.41 -40.21
CA PRO A 260 -4.77 26.56 -39.37
C PRO A 260 -5.92 26.32 -38.39
N TYR A 261 -5.69 26.67 -37.11
CA TYR A 261 -6.72 26.70 -36.08
C TYR A 261 -7.68 27.89 -36.31
N PRO A 262 -9.01 27.69 -36.27
CA PRO A 262 -9.95 28.79 -36.24
C PRO A 262 -10.03 29.44 -34.85
N ILE A 263 -10.03 30.77 -34.89
CA ILE A 263 -10.18 31.70 -33.77
C ILE A 263 -11.56 31.55 -33.13
N PRO A 264 -11.71 31.47 -31.78
CA PRO A 264 -13.01 31.49 -31.14
C PRO A 264 -13.58 32.92 -31.11
N GLY A 265 -14.59 33.15 -31.93
CA GLY A 265 -15.41 34.36 -31.93
C GLY A 265 -16.44 34.36 -30.80
N PHE A 266 -16.51 35.51 -30.16
CA PHE A 266 -17.47 36.00 -29.18
C PHE A 266 -18.89 36.21 -29.78
N TYR A 267 -19.89 36.29 -28.88
CA TYR A 267 -21.33 36.59 -29.09
C TYR A 267 -22.14 35.44 -29.74
N GLY A 268 -23.37 35.10 -29.34
CA GLY A 268 -24.40 35.76 -28.54
C GLY A 268 -25.75 35.39 -29.16
N HIS A 269 -26.73 35.03 -28.32
CA HIS A 269 -28.18 34.97 -28.60
C HIS A 269 -28.70 34.17 -29.82
N SER A 270 -29.52 33.15 -29.58
CA SER A 270 -30.98 33.29 -29.73
C SER A 270 -31.71 31.95 -29.64
N ALA A 271 -32.83 32.00 -28.94
CA ALA A 271 -33.83 30.97 -28.85
C ALA A 271 -34.50 30.75 -30.21
N HIS A 272 -34.69 29.49 -30.60
CA HIS A 272 -35.81 29.10 -31.45
C HIS A 272 -36.31 27.71 -31.04
N VAL A 273 -37.51 27.73 -30.48
CA VAL A 273 -38.47 26.64 -30.35
C VAL A 273 -38.91 26.22 -31.77
N LEU A 274 -39.12 24.91 -32.00
CA LEU A 274 -40.26 24.31 -32.74
C LEU A 274 -40.05 22.79 -33.00
N PRO A 275 -41.09 22.00 -33.36
CA PRO A 275 -41.49 20.85 -32.57
C PRO A 275 -41.46 19.50 -33.32
N TRP A 276 -41.57 18.42 -32.53
CA TRP A 276 -42.11 17.09 -32.82
C TRP A 276 -42.49 16.74 -34.27
N GLN A 277 -41.84 15.70 -34.80
CA GLN A 277 -42.45 14.76 -35.75
C GLN A 277 -42.21 13.33 -35.29
N ASP A 278 -43.30 12.69 -34.87
CA ASP A 278 -43.45 11.25 -34.78
C ASP A 278 -43.39 10.62 -36.18
N SER A 279 -42.70 9.49 -36.30
CA SER A 279 -43.13 8.39 -37.17
C SER A 279 -42.55 7.04 -36.72
N PRO A 280 -43.29 5.93 -36.90
CA PRO A 280 -43.01 4.67 -36.23
C PRO A 280 -42.39 3.62 -37.15
N ARG A 281 -42.03 2.50 -36.51
CA ARG A 281 -41.83 1.12 -37.02
C ARG A 281 -40.44 0.72 -37.56
N ARG A 282 -39.83 -0.12 -36.70
CA ARG A 282 -39.22 -1.44 -36.97
C ARG A 282 -38.16 -1.54 -38.06
N GLN A 283 -36.93 -1.83 -37.64
CA GLN A 283 -36.34 -3.15 -37.90
C GLN A 283 -35.23 -3.48 -36.91
N ARG A 284 -35.28 -4.70 -36.38
CA ARG A 284 -34.19 -5.36 -35.66
C ARG A 284 -33.05 -5.60 -36.64
N SER A 285 -31.85 -5.20 -36.27
CA SER A 285 -30.62 -5.88 -36.70
C SER A 285 -29.70 -5.93 -35.48
N TRP A 286 -29.33 -7.16 -35.11
CA TRP A 286 -28.31 -7.44 -34.13
C TRP A 286 -26.96 -7.38 -34.84
N GLU A 287 -26.26 -6.25 -34.74
CA GLU A 287 -24.85 -6.18 -35.08
C GLU A 287 -24.07 -5.46 -33.99
N ASP A 288 -23.28 -6.27 -33.30
CA ASP A 288 -21.96 -6.01 -32.74
C ASP A 288 -21.52 -4.53 -32.78
N SER A 289 -21.56 -3.87 -31.63
CA SER A 289 -20.94 -2.56 -31.44
C SER A 289 -20.33 -2.52 -30.05
N SER A 290 -19.13 -3.07 -29.95
CA SER A 290 -18.22 -2.79 -28.86
C SER A 290 -17.94 -1.29 -28.79
N PRO A 291 -18.10 -0.61 -27.64
CA PRO A 291 -17.76 0.80 -27.53
C PRO A 291 -16.23 0.98 -27.62
N PRO A 292 -15.73 2.00 -28.32
CA PRO A 292 -14.30 2.26 -28.38
C PRO A 292 -13.80 2.69 -26.99
N ARG A 293 -12.81 1.94 -26.49
CA ARG A 293 -11.96 2.31 -25.35
C ARG A 293 -11.35 3.68 -25.62
N GLN A 294 -11.87 4.72 -24.96
CA GLN A 294 -11.19 6.01 -24.89
C GLN A 294 -9.98 5.87 -23.98
N SER A 295 -8.79 5.93 -24.59
CA SER A 295 -7.51 6.06 -23.90
C SER A 295 -7.35 7.48 -23.36
N SER A 296 -7.81 7.70 -22.13
CA SER A 296 -7.60 8.94 -21.40
C SER A 296 -6.17 9.00 -20.83
N SER A 297 -5.17 9.33 -21.66
CA SER A 297 -3.79 9.58 -21.19
C SER A 297 -3.20 10.93 -21.60
N LYS A 298 -3.97 11.85 -22.19
CA LYS A 298 -3.47 13.18 -22.57
C LYS A 298 -4.53 14.26 -22.36
N ARG A 299 -4.56 14.85 -21.16
CA ARG A 299 -4.87 16.27 -20.88
C ARG A 299 -5.13 16.47 -19.39
N ARG A 300 -4.09 16.89 -18.66
CA ARG A 300 -4.21 17.94 -17.63
C ARG A 300 -2.81 18.41 -17.22
N ARG A 301 -2.22 19.21 -18.09
CA ARG A 301 -1.24 20.23 -17.71
C ARG A 301 -2.05 21.52 -17.54
N GLU A 302 -1.69 22.33 -16.55
CA GLU A 302 -2.34 23.59 -16.11
C GLU A 302 -3.59 23.41 -15.23
N GLU A 303 -3.37 23.33 -13.92
CA GLU A 303 -3.40 24.47 -12.99
C GLU A 303 -2.85 23.96 -11.63
N ARG A 304 -1.64 24.39 -11.24
CA ARG A 304 -1.08 24.08 -9.93
C ARG A 304 -1.81 24.95 -8.90
N LEU A 305 -2.70 24.31 -8.13
CA LEU A 305 -3.15 24.86 -6.86
C LEU A 305 -1.94 25.05 -5.92
N PRO A 306 -1.96 26.06 -5.04
CA PRO A 306 -0.87 26.31 -4.09
C PRO A 306 -0.67 25.07 -3.22
N ASP A 307 0.58 24.62 -3.13
CA ASP A 307 0.97 23.45 -2.34
C ASP A 307 0.56 23.66 -0.86
N PRO A 308 0.04 22.61 -0.19
CA PRO A 308 -0.35 22.70 1.21
C PRO A 308 0.86 23.08 2.09
N PRO A 309 0.65 23.81 3.20
CA PRO A 309 1.73 24.22 4.08
C PRO A 309 2.51 22.98 4.57
N SER A 310 3.81 23.01 4.30
CA SER A 310 4.79 22.00 4.67
C SER A 310 4.61 21.57 6.13
N SER A 311 4.68 20.25 6.38
CA SER A 311 4.73 19.68 7.73
C SER A 311 5.70 20.43 8.64
N PRO A 312 5.44 20.53 9.97
CA PRO A 312 6.27 21.28 10.89
C PRO A 312 7.74 20.88 10.75
N ALA A 313 8.62 21.88 10.68
CA ALA A 313 10.05 21.70 10.50
C ALA A 313 10.57 20.75 11.58
N VAL A 314 11.16 19.62 11.13
CA VAL A 314 11.83 18.68 12.04
C VAL A 314 13.04 19.39 12.60
N SER A 315 12.89 19.91 13.82
CA SER A 315 13.95 20.64 14.52
C SER A 315 15.00 19.63 14.97
N GLY A 316 16.13 19.52 14.27
CA GLY A 316 17.19 18.66 14.81
C GLY A 316 18.40 18.27 13.98
N GLY A 317 18.62 18.79 12.76
CA GLY A 317 19.84 18.44 12.01
C GLY A 317 20.49 19.67 11.37
N SER A 318 21.82 19.73 11.42
CA SER A 318 22.59 20.69 10.62
C SER A 318 23.01 20.07 9.29
N LEU A 319 23.19 20.90 8.25
CA LEU A 319 23.73 20.42 6.96
C LEU A 319 25.11 19.76 7.15
N ASP A 320 25.93 20.30 8.05
CA ASP A 320 27.25 19.74 8.39
C ASP A 320 27.15 18.34 8.99
N GLU A 321 26.18 18.10 9.87
CA GLU A 321 25.92 16.78 10.44
C GLU A 321 25.48 15.78 9.36
N PHE A 322 24.60 16.20 8.44
CA PHE A 322 24.18 15.37 7.32
C PHE A 322 25.38 14.96 6.44
N ILE A 323 26.28 15.89 6.13
CA ILE A 323 27.49 15.61 5.35
C ILE A 323 28.46 14.71 6.12
N ALA A 324 28.69 14.98 7.42
CA ALA A 324 29.57 14.18 8.27
C ALA A 324 29.10 12.72 8.39
N ARG A 325 27.79 12.49 8.44
CA ARG A 325 27.20 11.15 8.51
C ARG A 325 27.24 10.38 7.18
N ASN A 326 27.54 11.05 6.08
CA ASN A 326 27.47 10.51 4.72
C ASN A 326 28.74 10.80 3.91
N PRO A 327 29.93 10.32 4.33
CA PRO A 327 31.22 10.68 3.74
C PRO A 327 31.41 10.25 2.28
N ASP A 328 30.64 9.28 1.78
CA ASP A 328 30.66 8.86 0.37
C ASP A 328 29.84 9.78 -0.56
N LEU A 329 29.29 10.89 -0.05
CA LEU A 329 28.74 11.94 -0.91
C LEU A 329 29.87 12.70 -1.63
N PRO A 330 29.68 13.11 -2.90
CA PRO A 330 30.64 13.96 -3.59
C PRO A 330 30.93 15.23 -2.79
N SER A 331 32.19 15.68 -2.75
CA SER A 331 32.60 16.89 -2.04
C SER A 331 31.83 18.15 -2.47
N GLN A 332 31.45 18.21 -3.76
CA GLN A 332 30.61 19.28 -4.33
C GLN A 332 29.19 19.34 -3.77
N THR A 333 28.70 18.26 -3.13
CA THR A 333 27.33 18.20 -2.58
C THR A 333 27.10 19.25 -1.50
N LYS A 334 28.10 19.51 -0.65
CA LYS A 334 27.97 20.51 0.42
C LYS A 334 27.82 21.92 -0.16
N SER A 335 28.66 22.28 -1.12
CA SER A 335 28.60 23.58 -1.78
C SER A 335 27.27 23.77 -2.52
N PHE A 336 26.79 22.73 -3.22
CA PHE A 336 25.51 22.77 -3.91
C PHE A 336 24.32 22.97 -2.97
N LEU A 337 24.27 22.23 -1.85
CA LEU A 337 23.19 22.38 -0.88
C LEU A 337 23.23 23.75 -0.20
N LEU A 338 24.42 24.32 0.03
CA LEU A 338 24.57 25.69 0.51
C LEU A 338 24.10 26.73 -0.52
N GLU A 339 24.40 26.53 -1.81
CA GLU A 339 23.97 27.44 -2.89
C GLU A 339 22.45 27.46 -3.07
N LEU A 340 21.77 26.35 -2.74
CA LEU A 340 20.30 26.26 -2.73
C LEU A 340 19.65 26.80 -1.45
N ASP A 341 20.43 27.37 -0.51
CA ASP A 341 19.96 27.76 0.83
C ASP A 341 19.21 26.62 1.56
N PHE A 342 19.61 25.37 1.30
CA PHE A 342 18.91 24.18 1.78
C PHE A 342 19.01 24.04 3.30
N GLN A 343 17.86 23.81 3.95
CA GLN A 343 17.75 23.48 5.36
C GLN A 343 17.33 22.02 5.58
N VAL A 344 17.84 21.40 6.65
CA VAL A 344 17.42 20.04 7.02
C VAL A 344 15.94 20.07 7.38
N GLY A 345 15.12 19.40 6.57
CA GLY A 345 13.67 19.47 6.64
C GLY A 345 13.06 19.67 5.26
N ASP A 346 13.73 20.47 4.42
CA ASP A 346 13.29 20.83 3.08
C ASP A 346 13.16 19.61 2.17
N ASP A 347 12.27 19.71 1.20
CA ASP A 347 12.04 18.63 0.25
C ASP A 347 12.95 18.79 -0.98
N LEU A 348 14.01 17.97 -1.02
CA LEU A 348 14.90 17.88 -2.17
C LEU A 348 14.19 17.39 -3.44
N SER A 349 12.96 16.86 -3.36
CA SER A 349 12.18 16.46 -4.54
C SER A 349 11.73 17.66 -5.41
N VAL A 350 11.73 18.87 -4.83
CA VAL A 350 11.35 20.12 -5.52
C VAL A 350 12.46 20.60 -6.46
N VAL A 351 13.73 20.24 -6.19
CA VAL A 351 14.89 20.66 -6.99
C VAL A 351 14.79 20.04 -8.39
N THR A 352 14.79 20.90 -9.40
CA THR A 352 14.57 20.49 -10.79
C THR A 352 15.81 19.88 -11.42
N GLU A 353 15.63 19.10 -12.50
CA GLU A 353 16.74 18.51 -13.26
C GLU A 353 17.73 19.55 -13.82
N ALA A 354 17.26 20.75 -14.11
CA ALA A 354 18.12 21.83 -14.60
C ALA A 354 19.04 22.35 -13.48
N GLU A 355 18.54 22.51 -12.26
CA GLU A 355 19.27 23.07 -11.12
C GLU A 355 20.43 22.19 -10.69
N TRP A 356 20.18 20.90 -10.43
CA TRP A 356 21.27 20.01 -10.02
C TRP A 356 22.27 19.71 -11.15
N LYS A 357 21.85 19.77 -12.43
CA LYS A 357 22.78 19.68 -13.56
C LYS A 357 23.65 20.92 -13.70
N ALA A 358 23.11 22.13 -13.47
CA ALA A 358 23.87 23.37 -13.50
C ALA A 358 24.99 23.37 -12.46
N ALA A 359 24.76 22.72 -11.31
CA ALA A 359 25.76 22.48 -10.28
C ALA A 359 26.78 21.36 -10.59
N GLY A 360 26.71 20.76 -11.78
CA GLY A 360 27.64 19.71 -12.21
C GLY A 360 27.41 18.34 -11.58
N LEU A 361 26.26 18.10 -10.94
CA LEU A 361 25.95 16.79 -10.36
C LEU A 361 25.50 15.81 -11.45
N ALA A 362 26.04 14.59 -11.42
CA ALA A 362 25.52 13.50 -12.23
C ALA A 362 24.20 12.95 -11.66
N LEU A 363 23.30 12.47 -12.53
CA LEU A 363 22.00 11.90 -12.13
C LEU A 363 22.11 10.81 -11.05
N LEU A 364 23.14 9.96 -11.14
CA LEU A 364 23.38 8.91 -10.16
C LEU A 364 23.81 9.47 -8.79
N SER A 365 24.60 10.54 -8.77
CA SER A 365 24.98 11.24 -7.54
C SER A 365 23.77 11.89 -6.89
N TRP A 366 22.91 12.53 -7.68
CA TRP A 366 21.64 13.11 -7.21
C TRP A 366 20.73 12.06 -6.56
N ASN A 367 20.54 10.91 -7.22
CA ASN A 367 19.76 9.81 -6.65
C ASN A 367 20.35 9.24 -5.35
N ARG A 368 21.69 9.25 -5.21
CA ARG A 368 22.36 8.85 -3.95
C ARG A 368 22.12 9.87 -2.84
N ILE A 369 22.16 11.17 -3.15
CA ILE A 369 21.84 12.26 -2.23
C ILE A 369 20.41 12.09 -1.71
N LEU A 370 19.42 11.94 -2.60
CA LEU A 370 18.01 11.75 -2.23
C LEU A 370 17.79 10.54 -1.30
N LYS A 371 18.40 9.39 -1.63
CA LYS A 371 18.28 8.18 -0.78
C LYS A 371 18.85 8.39 0.62
N LYS A 372 20.03 9.01 0.72
CA LYS A 372 20.69 9.28 1.99
C LYS A 372 19.95 10.32 2.82
N TYR A 373 19.47 11.37 2.17
CA TYR A 373 18.67 12.40 2.83
C TYR A 373 17.37 11.82 3.38
N ASN A 374 16.64 11.01 2.61
CA ASN A 374 15.44 10.33 3.11
C ASN A 374 15.74 9.40 4.29
N LYS A 375 16.87 8.67 4.24
CA LYS A 375 17.31 7.84 5.36
C LYS A 375 17.64 8.68 6.60
N TYR A 376 18.33 9.81 6.43
CA TYR A 376 18.67 10.73 7.50
C TYR A 376 17.43 11.38 8.12
N LYS A 377 16.49 11.85 7.29
CA LYS A 377 15.19 12.41 7.71
C LYS A 377 14.37 11.41 8.51
N ASN A 378 14.38 10.13 8.11
CA ASN A 378 13.74 9.07 8.89
C ASN A 378 14.45 8.83 10.23
N SER A 379 15.79 8.92 10.29
CA SER A 379 16.52 8.75 11.56
C SER A 379 16.34 9.90 12.53
N LEU A 380 15.93 11.08 12.08
CA LEU A 380 15.55 12.21 12.96
C LEU A 380 14.12 12.11 13.49
N ARG A 381 13.29 11.23 12.90
CA ARG A 381 11.90 11.01 13.32
C ARG A 381 11.76 9.83 14.29
N SER A 382 12.73 8.93 14.27
CA SER A 382 12.92 7.86 15.26
C SER A 382 13.57 8.42 16.50
#